data_AF-A0A1G1PDV0-F1
#
_entry.id   AF-A0A1G1PDV0-F1
#
_cell.length_a   1.000
_cell.length_b   1.000
_cell.length_c   1.000
_cell.angle_alpha   90.00
_cell.angle_beta   90.00
_cell.angle_gamma   90.00
#
_symmetry.space_group_name_H-M   'P 1'
#
loop_
_entity.id
_entity.type
_entity.pdbx_description
1 polymer ?
#
loop_
_entity_poly.entity_id
_entity_poly.type
_entity_poly.pdbx_seq_one_letter_code
_entity_poly.pdbx_strand_id
1 'polypeptide(L)'
;MRIIVAGINHQNTPLEIREQLNLSTTQQELLLSELKSWPSVAEAFVLSTCNRVEVYAHVIDSCEGVPPSLFQSRTGRGIDETDTVSSLIRLIFRIKKIRSPDVLIPYFYAYRDKEAVGHLLRVVAGLDSMILGEEQILGQVKEAFARSHEQGMLARHFHVLGNIAVRTGKKVRQETPIGIGGSSVSWAAITKAEQEWGHLRDKSILVIGAGKMSDVAVGHISSRGCGNLYLMNRTPANAENLARKYGGVAVSFCDMKEVLSQVDICICSVGAPHYILEKDVVQKVLPGRGERPLTLIDISVPRNIDPSAAQLPGVRLYQLDDLKEVVDSNMEERRKAIPLAEEIIRRKLSEFFEKVHKDTSRNPDDCPNDFRLTTDVSWE
;
A
#
# COMPACT_ATOMS: atom_id res chain seq x y z
N MET A 1 -25.28 -13.86 -6.80
CA MET A 1 -23.97 -13.17 -6.84
C MET A 1 -22.99 -14.02 -6.07
N ARG A 2 -21.89 -14.46 -6.70
CA ARG A 2 -20.84 -15.24 -6.04
C ARG A 2 -19.49 -14.55 -6.14
N ILE A 3 -19.05 -13.91 -5.06
CA ILE A 3 -17.74 -13.23 -5.03
C ILE A 3 -16.77 -14.09 -4.23
N ILE A 4 -15.62 -14.42 -4.80
CA ILE A 4 -14.59 -15.18 -4.12
C ILE A 4 -13.29 -14.39 -4.09
N VAL A 5 -12.51 -14.59 -3.03
CA VAL A 5 -11.11 -14.19 -2.99
C VAL A 5 -10.28 -15.39 -2.61
N ALA A 6 -9.16 -15.59 -3.31
CA ALA A 6 -8.15 -16.57 -2.96
C ALA A 6 -6.79 -15.87 -2.93
N GLY A 7 -5.99 -16.14 -1.91
CA GLY A 7 -4.70 -15.46 -1.79
C GLY A 7 -3.89 -15.84 -0.57
N ILE A 8 -2.78 -15.14 -0.41
CA ILE A 8 -1.88 -15.21 0.74
C ILE A 8 -1.73 -13.83 1.34
N ASN A 9 -1.40 -13.76 2.64
CA ASN A 9 -1.14 -12.51 3.33
C ASN A 9 -0.04 -12.67 4.41
N HIS A 10 0.44 -11.55 4.94
CA HIS A 10 1.50 -11.49 5.94
C HIS A 10 1.17 -12.14 7.30
N GLN A 11 -0.11 -12.39 7.63
CA GLN A 11 -0.49 -12.95 8.94
C GLN A 11 -0.08 -14.41 9.05
N ASN A 12 -0.29 -15.17 7.97
CA ASN A 12 -0.09 -16.62 7.97
C ASN A 12 1.05 -17.06 7.04
N THR A 13 1.67 -16.14 6.29
CA THR A 13 2.67 -16.47 5.25
C THR A 13 4.02 -15.78 5.50
N PRO A 14 5.12 -16.55 5.67
CA PRO A 14 6.48 -16.04 5.74
C PRO A 14 6.85 -15.13 4.57
N LEU A 15 7.84 -14.25 4.78
CA LEU A 15 8.27 -13.27 3.78
C LEU A 15 8.77 -13.95 2.50
N GLU A 16 9.56 -15.01 2.64
CA GLU A 16 10.20 -15.73 1.52
C GLU A 16 9.14 -16.30 0.56
N ILE A 17 8.03 -16.80 1.11
CA ILE A 17 6.90 -17.33 0.31
C ILE A 17 6.12 -16.19 -0.34
N ARG A 18 5.92 -15.07 0.36
CA ARG A 18 5.26 -13.88 -0.20
C ARG A 18 6.05 -13.30 -1.37
N GLU A 19 7.38 -13.20 -1.24
CA GLU A 19 8.27 -12.76 -2.31
C GLU A 19 8.22 -13.72 -3.50
N GLN A 20 8.22 -15.02 -3.23
CA GLN A 20 8.10 -16.04 -4.26
C GLN A 20 6.80 -15.90 -5.05
N LEU A 21 5.68 -15.52 -4.42
CA LEU A 21 4.35 -15.44 -5.03
C LEU A 21 3.95 -14.03 -5.52
N ASN A 22 4.67 -12.97 -5.13
CA ASN A 22 4.38 -11.59 -5.55
C ASN A 22 4.36 -11.45 -7.09
N LEU A 23 3.33 -10.81 -7.63
CA LEU A 23 3.11 -10.66 -9.06
C LEU A 23 3.56 -9.28 -9.56
N SER A 24 4.45 -9.26 -10.55
CA SER A 24 4.76 -8.04 -11.31
C SER A 24 3.53 -7.55 -12.08
N THR A 25 3.52 -6.28 -12.53
CA THR A 25 2.40 -5.71 -13.30
C THR A 25 2.06 -6.56 -14.52
N THR A 26 3.07 -6.96 -15.31
CA THR A 26 2.88 -7.83 -16.48
C THR A 26 2.29 -9.19 -16.10
N GLN A 27 2.68 -9.78 -14.96
CA GLN A 27 2.09 -11.04 -14.49
C GLN A 27 0.63 -10.87 -14.04
N GLN A 28 0.28 -9.73 -13.45
CA GLN A 28 -1.10 -9.42 -13.08
C GLN A 28 -1.98 -9.27 -14.34
N GLU A 29 -1.48 -8.59 -15.37
CA GLU A 29 -2.16 -8.46 -16.68
C GLU A 29 -2.36 -9.82 -17.36
N LEU A 30 -1.33 -10.66 -17.38
CA LEU A 30 -1.42 -12.03 -17.91
C LEU A 30 -2.45 -12.87 -17.13
N LEU A 31 -2.47 -12.76 -15.80
CA LEU A 31 -3.43 -13.46 -14.95
C LEU A 31 -4.86 -13.01 -15.27
N LEU A 32 -5.10 -11.70 -15.37
CA LEU A 32 -6.40 -11.14 -15.75
C LEU A 32 -6.84 -11.57 -17.16
N SER A 33 -5.92 -11.59 -18.12
CA SER A 33 -6.18 -12.07 -19.48
C SER A 33 -6.59 -13.54 -19.51
N GLU A 34 -5.98 -14.39 -18.69
CA GLU A 34 -6.37 -15.80 -18.55
C GLU A 34 -7.73 -15.96 -17.86
N LEU A 35 -8.02 -15.17 -16.83
CA LEU A 35 -9.34 -15.19 -16.18
C LEU A 35 -10.45 -14.72 -17.12
N LYS A 36 -10.15 -13.79 -18.04
CA LYS A 36 -11.11 -13.32 -19.05
C LYS A 36 -11.60 -14.44 -19.96
N SER A 37 -10.78 -15.46 -20.19
CA SER A 37 -11.17 -16.60 -21.02
C SER A 37 -11.94 -17.67 -20.25
N TRP A 38 -12.17 -17.50 -18.93
CA TRP A 38 -12.90 -18.47 -18.12
C TRP A 38 -14.40 -18.16 -18.18
N PRO A 39 -15.24 -19.06 -18.74
CA PRO A 39 -16.69 -18.79 -18.87
C PRO A 39 -17.40 -18.59 -17.53
N SER A 40 -16.83 -19.11 -16.45
CA SER A 40 -17.36 -18.99 -15.10
C SER A 40 -16.97 -17.70 -14.40
N VAL A 41 -16.05 -16.89 -14.94
CA VAL A 41 -15.59 -15.64 -14.31
C VAL A 41 -16.14 -14.44 -15.07
N ALA A 42 -17.05 -13.71 -14.44
CA ALA A 42 -17.65 -12.51 -15.02
C ALA A 42 -16.81 -11.25 -14.76
N GLU A 43 -16.20 -11.15 -13.58
CA GLU A 43 -15.38 -10.00 -13.19
C GLU A 43 -14.19 -10.48 -12.37
N ALA A 44 -13.03 -9.81 -12.47
CA ALA A 44 -11.86 -10.14 -11.67
C ALA A 44 -10.99 -8.91 -11.40
N PHE A 45 -10.30 -8.90 -10.25
CA PHE A 45 -9.16 -8.01 -10.03
C PHE A 45 -8.06 -8.71 -9.22
N VAL A 46 -6.82 -8.23 -9.37
CA VAL A 46 -5.65 -8.76 -8.68
C VAL A 46 -5.03 -7.70 -7.79
N LEU A 47 -4.85 -8.02 -6.52
CA LEU A 47 -4.15 -7.20 -5.54
C LEU A 47 -2.84 -7.89 -5.14
N SER A 48 -1.73 -7.37 -5.65
CA SER A 48 -0.38 -7.85 -5.29
C SER A 48 0.41 -6.71 -4.65
N THR A 49 0.82 -6.92 -3.40
CA THR A 49 1.62 -5.98 -2.61
C THR A 49 2.77 -6.76 -1.95
N CYS A 50 3.65 -6.07 -1.20
CA CYS A 50 4.66 -6.76 -0.39
C CYS A 50 4.05 -7.67 0.69
N ASN A 51 2.81 -7.41 1.10
CA ASN A 51 2.16 -8.09 2.24
C ASN A 51 1.02 -9.03 1.85
N ARG A 52 0.62 -9.08 0.57
CA ARG A 52 -0.45 -9.97 0.10
C ARG A 52 -0.41 -10.20 -1.40
N VAL A 53 -0.93 -11.35 -1.83
CA VAL A 53 -1.25 -11.65 -3.23
C VAL A 53 -2.63 -12.25 -3.24
N GLU A 54 -3.60 -11.53 -3.79
CA GLU A 54 -5.02 -11.86 -3.74
C GLU A 54 -5.65 -11.72 -5.12
N VAL A 55 -6.44 -12.71 -5.50
CA VAL A 55 -7.26 -12.69 -6.71
C VAL A 55 -8.70 -12.71 -6.29
N TYR A 56 -9.43 -11.64 -6.64
CA TYR A 56 -10.86 -11.52 -6.44
C TYR A 56 -11.57 -11.83 -7.75
N ALA A 57 -12.62 -12.64 -7.69
CA ALA A 57 -13.42 -12.99 -8.85
C ALA A 57 -14.91 -12.97 -8.51
N HIS A 58 -15.73 -12.41 -9.41
CA HIS A 58 -17.16 -12.63 -9.45
C HIS A 58 -17.43 -13.81 -10.38
N VAL A 59 -17.94 -14.90 -9.81
CA VAL A 59 -18.18 -16.16 -10.51
C VAL A 59 -19.66 -16.25 -10.88
N ILE A 60 -19.94 -16.63 -12.12
CA ILE A 60 -21.28 -16.95 -12.60
C ILE A 60 -21.41 -18.47 -12.76
N ASP A 61 -22.57 -19.01 -12.38
CA ASP A 61 -22.90 -20.39 -12.67
C ASP A 61 -23.04 -20.55 -14.19
N SER A 62 -22.00 -21.06 -14.84
CA SER A 62 -22.09 -21.48 -16.22
C SER A 62 -22.86 -22.81 -16.28
N CYS A 63 -24.20 -22.79 -16.44
CA CYS A 63 -25.02 -23.93 -16.88
C CYS A 63 -26.54 -23.58 -17.10
N GLU A 64 -26.88 -22.59 -17.93
CA GLU A 64 -28.20 -22.63 -18.61
C GLU A 64 -27.95 -22.74 -20.12
N GLY A 65 -27.98 -23.97 -20.66
CA GLY A 65 -28.08 -24.20 -22.11
C GLY A 65 -26.94 -24.96 -22.81
N VAL A 66 -25.85 -25.35 -22.14
CA VAL A 66 -24.84 -26.24 -22.76
C VAL A 66 -25.09 -27.68 -22.29
N PRO A 67 -25.41 -28.63 -23.19
CA PRO A 67 -25.58 -30.02 -22.80
C PRO A 67 -24.27 -30.55 -22.16
N PRO A 68 -24.34 -31.27 -21.03
CA PRO A 68 -23.17 -31.77 -20.29
C PRO A 68 -22.18 -32.62 -21.12
N SER A 69 -22.55 -33.02 -22.33
CA SER A 69 -21.75 -33.82 -23.25
C SER A 69 -20.55 -33.08 -23.86
N LEU A 70 -20.51 -31.74 -23.86
CA LEU A 70 -19.38 -30.97 -24.40
C LEU A 70 -18.24 -30.71 -23.40
N PHE A 71 -18.47 -30.94 -22.11
CA PHE A 71 -17.45 -30.89 -21.06
C PHE A 71 -17.00 -32.31 -20.65
N GLN A 72 -16.60 -33.14 -21.60
CA GLN A 72 -15.78 -34.31 -21.30
C GLN A 72 -14.31 -33.89 -21.11
N SER A 73 -14.03 -33.28 -19.95
CA SER A 73 -12.69 -33.39 -19.37
C SER A 73 -12.55 -34.78 -18.77
N ARG A 74 -11.38 -35.40 -18.97
CA ARG A 74 -11.02 -36.78 -18.58
C ARG A 74 -11.00 -37.06 -17.06
N THR A 75 -11.68 -36.25 -16.25
CA THR A 75 -11.88 -36.48 -14.83
C THR A 75 -13.30 -36.05 -14.48
N GLY A 76 -14.27 -36.95 -14.69
CA GLY A 76 -15.69 -36.66 -14.55
C GLY A 76 -16.10 -36.28 -13.12
N ARG A 77 -16.11 -34.98 -12.82
CA ARG A 77 -16.90 -34.38 -11.73
C ARG A 77 -17.42 -33.03 -12.19
N GLY A 78 -18.71 -32.80 -11.97
CA GLY A 78 -19.36 -31.52 -12.22
C GLY A 78 -18.67 -30.38 -11.47
N ILE A 79 -18.87 -29.15 -11.94
CA ILE A 79 -18.25 -27.94 -11.43
C ILE A 79 -18.72 -27.73 -9.98
N ASP A 80 -17.95 -28.26 -9.03
CA ASP A 80 -18.06 -27.97 -7.61
C ASP A 80 -17.33 -26.64 -7.38
N GLU A 81 -17.91 -25.68 -6.67
CA GLU A 81 -17.34 -24.34 -6.44
C GLU A 81 -15.98 -24.36 -5.73
N THR A 82 -15.64 -25.48 -5.10
CA THR A 82 -14.30 -25.83 -4.59
C THR A 82 -13.23 -25.84 -5.71
N ASP A 83 -13.64 -26.08 -6.95
CA ASP A 83 -12.78 -26.13 -8.14
C ASP A 83 -12.36 -24.73 -8.61
N THR A 84 -13.23 -23.71 -8.50
CA THR A 84 -12.85 -22.35 -8.94
C THR A 84 -11.77 -21.75 -8.06
N VAL A 85 -11.89 -21.86 -6.73
CA VAL A 85 -10.84 -21.41 -5.79
C VAL A 85 -9.53 -22.14 -6.07
N SER A 86 -9.58 -23.47 -6.23
CA SER A 86 -8.42 -24.29 -6.56
C SER A 86 -7.80 -23.88 -7.90
N SER A 87 -8.63 -23.53 -8.88
CA SER A 87 -8.21 -23.05 -10.20
C SER A 87 -7.54 -21.68 -10.11
N LEU A 88 -8.05 -20.74 -9.31
CA LEU A 88 -7.39 -19.44 -9.09
C LEU A 88 -5.98 -19.62 -8.47
N ILE A 89 -5.86 -20.50 -7.47
CA ILE A 89 -4.57 -20.80 -6.83
C ILE A 89 -3.60 -21.43 -7.86
N ARG A 90 -4.07 -22.42 -8.62
CA ARG A 90 -3.28 -23.04 -9.70
C ARG A 90 -2.87 -22.04 -10.78
N LEU A 91 -3.73 -21.06 -11.09
CA LEU A 91 -3.42 -20.00 -12.03
C LEU A 91 -2.25 -19.15 -11.53
N ILE A 92 -2.26 -18.75 -10.26
CA ILE A 92 -1.13 -18.03 -9.64
C ILE A 92 0.15 -18.85 -9.78
N PHE A 93 0.11 -20.15 -9.43
CA PHE A 93 1.27 -21.04 -9.54
C PHE A 93 1.78 -21.19 -10.97
N ARG A 94 0.88 -21.26 -11.96
CA ARG A 94 1.22 -21.36 -13.38
C ARG A 94 1.89 -20.08 -13.89
N ILE A 95 1.33 -18.90 -13.60
CA ILE A 95 1.90 -17.61 -13.97
C ILE A 95 3.27 -17.39 -13.31
N LYS A 96 3.41 -17.82 -12.05
CA LYS A 96 4.67 -17.74 -11.29
C LYS A 96 5.65 -18.88 -11.59
N LYS A 97 5.25 -19.88 -12.40
CA LYS A 97 6.04 -21.07 -12.74
C LYS A 97 6.57 -21.82 -11.51
N ILE A 98 5.72 -21.98 -10.50
CA ILE A 98 6.06 -22.67 -9.26
C ILE A 98 6.21 -24.17 -9.53
N ARG A 99 7.37 -24.73 -9.16
CA ARG A 99 7.71 -26.14 -9.38
C ARG A 99 7.01 -27.09 -8.41
N SER A 100 6.81 -26.67 -7.16
CA SER A 100 6.22 -27.49 -6.09
C SER A 100 5.03 -26.78 -5.44
N PRO A 101 3.86 -26.74 -6.10
CA PRO A 101 2.64 -26.11 -5.58
C PRO A 101 2.20 -26.63 -4.22
N ASP A 102 2.32 -27.93 -3.97
CA ASP A 102 1.73 -28.60 -2.80
C ASP A 102 2.24 -28.07 -1.46
N VAL A 103 3.51 -27.64 -1.43
CA VAL A 103 4.13 -27.05 -0.23
C VAL A 103 3.57 -25.65 0.07
N LEU A 104 3.04 -24.96 -0.94
CA LEU A 104 2.53 -23.58 -0.80
C LEU A 104 1.03 -23.52 -0.51
N ILE A 105 0.27 -24.57 -0.84
CA ILE A 105 -1.19 -24.63 -0.62
C ILE A 105 -1.62 -24.30 0.81
N PRO A 106 -0.94 -24.77 1.88
CA PRO A 106 -1.35 -24.48 3.26
C PRO A 106 -1.34 -23.00 3.66
N TYR A 107 -0.63 -22.15 2.91
CA TYR A 107 -0.57 -20.71 3.16
C TYR A 107 -1.73 -19.93 2.53
N PHE A 108 -2.44 -20.55 1.58
CA PHE A 108 -3.57 -19.91 0.93
C PHE A 108 -4.80 -19.93 1.80
N TYR A 109 -5.51 -18.81 1.82
CA TYR A 109 -6.85 -18.71 2.34
C TYR A 109 -7.82 -18.39 1.21
N ALA A 110 -9.10 -18.65 1.45
CA ALA A 110 -10.16 -18.20 0.58
C ALA A 110 -11.37 -17.74 1.40
N TYR A 111 -12.03 -16.69 0.92
CA TYR A 111 -13.29 -16.21 1.46
C TYR A 111 -14.35 -16.16 0.38
N ARG A 112 -15.62 -16.28 0.77
CA ARG A 112 -16.77 -16.29 -0.14
C ARG A 112 -17.78 -15.22 0.23
N ASP A 113 -18.42 -14.66 -0.79
CA ASP A 113 -19.52 -13.72 -0.76
C ASP A 113 -19.32 -12.59 0.25
N LYS A 114 -20.09 -12.63 1.35
CA LYS A 114 -20.05 -11.63 2.40
C LYS A 114 -18.69 -11.56 3.08
N GLU A 115 -18.00 -12.69 3.23
CA GLU A 115 -16.66 -12.75 3.79
C GLU A 115 -15.63 -12.18 2.82
N ALA A 116 -15.74 -12.45 1.51
CA ALA A 116 -14.83 -11.90 0.51
C ALA A 116 -14.94 -10.37 0.41
N VAL A 117 -16.17 -9.85 0.39
CA VAL A 117 -16.44 -8.41 0.41
C VAL A 117 -15.99 -7.80 1.72
N GLY A 118 -16.34 -8.40 2.85
CA GLY A 118 -15.94 -7.96 4.18
C GLY A 118 -14.42 -7.89 4.33
N HIS A 119 -13.71 -8.90 3.83
CA HIS A 119 -12.25 -8.95 3.78
C HIS A 119 -11.67 -7.77 2.99
N LEU A 120 -12.14 -7.50 1.78
CA LEU A 120 -11.69 -6.33 1.01
C LEU A 120 -11.92 -5.02 1.77
N LEU A 121 -13.09 -4.87 2.41
CA LEU A 121 -13.42 -3.68 3.20
C LEU A 121 -12.49 -3.50 4.42
N ARG A 122 -12.06 -4.59 5.05
CA ARG A 122 -11.05 -4.56 6.12
C ARG A 122 -9.65 -4.24 5.60
N VAL A 123 -9.28 -4.78 4.43
CA VAL A 123 -8.00 -4.49 3.75
C VAL A 123 -7.88 -3.00 3.43
N VAL A 124 -8.89 -2.39 2.78
CA VAL A 124 -8.87 -0.95 2.45
C VAL A 124 -8.96 -0.04 3.68
N ALA A 125 -9.55 -0.54 4.77
CA ALA A 125 -9.55 0.15 6.07
C ALA A 125 -8.20 0.07 6.80
N GLY A 126 -7.25 -0.73 6.29
CA GLY A 126 -5.93 -0.90 6.91
C GLY A 126 -5.94 -1.80 8.16
N LEU A 127 -7.05 -2.51 8.41
CA LEU A 127 -7.18 -3.40 9.59
C LEU A 127 -6.38 -4.69 9.44
N ASP A 128 -6.22 -5.17 8.21
CA ASP A 128 -5.45 -6.38 7.90
C ASP A 128 -4.06 -6.05 7.34
N SER A 129 -3.51 -4.87 7.64
CA SER A 129 -2.16 -4.46 7.25
C SER A 129 -1.16 -4.70 8.39
N MET A 130 0.11 -4.96 8.06
CA MET A 130 1.16 -5.16 9.06
C MET A 130 1.29 -3.95 10.00
N ILE A 131 1.12 -2.75 9.45
CA ILE A 131 0.93 -1.53 10.21
C ILE A 131 -0.55 -1.17 10.16
N LEU A 132 -1.23 -1.22 11.31
CA LEU A 132 -2.66 -0.90 11.39
C LEU A 132 -2.90 0.54 10.94
N GLY A 133 -3.79 0.72 9.97
CA GLY A 133 -4.12 2.03 9.41
C GLY A 133 -3.11 2.55 8.37
N GLU A 134 -2.30 1.68 7.76
CA GLU A 134 -1.40 2.06 6.65
C GLU A 134 -2.16 2.80 5.53
N GLU A 135 -1.66 3.97 5.12
CA GLU A 135 -2.37 4.78 4.13
C GLU A 135 -2.33 4.17 2.72
N GLN A 136 -1.21 3.52 2.40
CA GLN A 136 -0.82 3.09 1.07
C GLN A 136 -1.71 1.98 0.49
N ILE A 137 -2.26 1.09 1.34
CA ILE A 137 -3.08 -0.04 0.89
C ILE A 137 -4.34 0.42 0.13
N LEU A 138 -4.96 1.53 0.55
CA LEU A 138 -6.11 2.11 -0.15
C LEU A 138 -5.73 2.56 -1.57
N GLY A 139 -4.54 3.16 -1.74
CA GLY A 139 -4.00 3.54 -3.05
C GLY A 139 -3.73 2.32 -3.92
N GLN A 140 -3.09 1.28 -3.37
CA GLN A 140 -2.80 0.03 -4.08
C GLN A 140 -4.07 -0.69 -4.55
N VAL A 141 -5.14 -0.67 -3.74
CA VAL A 141 -6.43 -1.23 -4.14
C VAL A 141 -7.04 -0.42 -5.29
N LYS A 142 -6.98 0.92 -5.26
CA LYS A 142 -7.43 1.75 -6.39
C LYS A 142 -6.66 1.41 -7.68
N GLU A 143 -5.34 1.28 -7.59
CA GLU A 143 -4.48 0.87 -8.72
C GLU A 143 -4.83 -0.54 -9.23
N ALA A 144 -5.20 -1.47 -8.35
CA ALA A 144 -5.66 -2.81 -8.74
C ALA A 144 -6.99 -2.79 -9.50
N PHE A 145 -7.97 -1.99 -9.04
CA PHE A 145 -9.23 -1.79 -9.76
C PHE A 145 -8.99 -1.10 -11.11
N ALA A 146 -8.19 -0.04 -11.16
CA ALA A 146 -7.88 0.67 -12.40
C ALA A 146 -7.25 -0.25 -13.47
N ARG A 147 -6.26 -1.05 -13.09
CA ARG A 147 -5.64 -2.03 -14.01
C ARG A 147 -6.64 -3.08 -14.50
N SER A 148 -7.53 -3.54 -13.63
CA SER A 148 -8.55 -4.52 -14.02
C SER A 148 -9.60 -3.92 -14.96
N HIS A 149 -9.90 -2.63 -14.80
CA HIS A 149 -10.75 -1.88 -15.72
C HIS A 149 -10.10 -1.77 -17.11
N GLU A 150 -8.81 -1.42 -17.18
CA GLU A 150 -8.05 -1.33 -18.44
C GLU A 150 -8.02 -2.66 -19.21
N GLN A 151 -8.02 -3.80 -18.50
CA GLN A 151 -8.10 -5.13 -19.09
C GLN A 151 -9.53 -5.58 -19.44
N GLY A 152 -10.54 -4.75 -19.16
CA GLY A 152 -11.96 -5.05 -19.36
C GLY A 152 -12.45 -6.22 -18.49
N MET A 153 -11.92 -6.34 -17.27
CA MET A 153 -12.28 -7.37 -16.28
C MET A 153 -13.14 -6.84 -15.13
N LEU A 154 -13.50 -5.55 -15.15
CA LEU A 154 -14.49 -4.99 -14.22
C LEU A 154 -15.82 -4.81 -14.92
N ALA A 155 -16.90 -5.20 -14.25
CA ALA A 155 -18.24 -4.83 -14.64
C ALA A 155 -18.98 -4.30 -13.40
N ARG A 156 -20.29 -4.54 -13.33
CA ARG A 156 -21.18 -3.90 -12.37
C ARG A 156 -20.81 -4.20 -10.91
N HIS A 157 -20.54 -5.45 -10.55
CA HIS A 157 -20.37 -5.84 -9.15
C HIS A 157 -19.10 -5.24 -8.56
N PHE A 158 -17.98 -5.37 -9.27
CA PHE A 158 -16.70 -4.85 -8.84
C PHE A 158 -16.60 -3.34 -9.01
N HIS A 159 -17.35 -2.72 -9.92
CA HIS A 159 -17.48 -1.26 -9.95
C HIS A 159 -18.20 -0.72 -8.70
N VAL A 160 -19.33 -1.33 -8.31
CA VAL A 160 -20.03 -0.94 -7.07
C VAL A 160 -19.16 -1.21 -5.84
N LEU A 161 -18.51 -2.38 -5.80
CA LEU A 161 -17.62 -2.76 -4.71
C LEU A 161 -16.42 -1.81 -4.58
N GLY A 162 -15.74 -1.47 -5.68
CA GLY A 162 -14.59 -0.56 -5.68
C GLY A 162 -14.94 0.81 -5.12
N ASN A 163 -16.09 1.37 -5.53
CA ASN A 163 -16.59 2.64 -4.99
C ASN A 163 -16.90 2.57 -3.49
N ILE A 164 -17.53 1.49 -3.03
CA ILE A 164 -17.82 1.28 -1.61
C ILE A 164 -16.54 1.07 -0.82
N ALA A 165 -15.58 0.31 -1.34
CA ALA A 165 -14.29 0.04 -0.71
C ALA A 165 -13.50 1.35 -0.51
N VAL A 166 -13.43 2.21 -1.53
CA VAL A 166 -12.76 3.52 -1.41
C VAL A 166 -13.43 4.40 -0.38
N ARG A 167 -14.76 4.48 -0.39
CA ARG A 167 -15.52 5.26 0.60
C ARG A 167 -15.35 4.69 2.00
N THR A 168 -15.28 3.38 2.14
CA THR A 168 -15.07 2.70 3.43
C THR A 168 -13.70 3.03 4.00
N GLY A 169 -12.64 2.91 3.20
CA GLY A 169 -11.29 3.27 3.62
C GLY A 169 -11.17 4.73 4.04
N LYS A 170 -11.72 5.67 3.25
CA LYS A 170 -11.78 7.10 3.62
C LYS A 170 -12.55 7.31 4.93
N LYS A 171 -13.73 6.71 5.05
CA LYS A 171 -14.63 6.88 6.21
C LYS A 171 -14.03 6.32 7.50
N VAL A 172 -13.44 5.12 7.46
CA VAL A 172 -12.75 4.54 8.63
C VAL A 172 -11.62 5.46 9.10
N ARG A 173 -10.82 6.02 8.19
CA ARG A 173 -9.73 6.92 8.58
C ARG A 173 -10.22 8.25 9.15
N GLN A 174 -11.29 8.81 8.60
CA GLN A 174 -11.85 10.09 9.05
C GLN A 174 -12.61 9.96 10.38
N GLU A 175 -13.33 8.86 10.58
CA GLU A 175 -14.24 8.69 11.72
C GLU A 175 -13.66 7.84 12.85
N THR A 176 -12.46 7.28 12.69
CA THR A 176 -11.83 6.45 13.73
C THR A 176 -10.37 6.82 13.99
N PRO A 177 -9.88 6.59 15.23
CA PRO A 177 -8.46 6.74 15.55
C PRO A 177 -7.49 5.87 14.73
N ILE A 178 -7.98 4.91 13.93
CA ILE A 178 -7.12 4.14 13.01
C ILE A 178 -6.48 5.03 11.95
N GLY A 179 -7.14 6.13 11.55
CA GLY A 179 -6.56 7.14 10.67
C GLY A 179 -5.75 8.22 11.40
N ILE A 180 -5.78 8.23 12.74
CA ILE A 180 -5.11 9.24 13.55
C ILE A 180 -3.70 8.74 13.94
N GLY A 181 -2.72 9.64 13.80
CA GLY A 181 -1.30 9.32 13.91
C GLY A 181 -0.78 8.68 12.62
N GLY A 182 0.44 9.00 12.20
CA GLY A 182 1.01 8.39 11.00
C GLY A 182 1.42 6.95 11.26
N SER A 183 1.12 6.11 10.28
CA SER A 183 1.38 4.67 10.25
C SER A 183 2.62 4.34 9.42
N SER A 184 3.45 5.34 9.13
CA SER A 184 4.64 5.19 8.32
C SER A 184 5.89 5.41 9.16
N VAL A 185 6.96 4.72 8.79
CA VAL A 185 8.31 4.97 9.32
C VAL A 185 8.67 6.46 9.16
N SER A 186 8.26 7.06 8.04
CA SER A 186 8.42 8.49 7.77
C SER A 186 7.74 9.37 8.83
N TRP A 187 6.51 9.04 9.26
CA TRP A 187 5.86 9.78 10.35
C TRP A 187 6.59 9.59 11.67
N ALA A 188 6.97 8.35 11.99
CA ALA A 188 7.69 8.05 13.22
C ALA A 188 9.01 8.83 13.28
N ALA A 189 9.71 8.97 12.16
CA ALA A 189 10.87 9.84 12.02
C ALA A 189 10.56 11.31 12.38
N ILE A 190 9.49 11.89 11.83
CA ILE A 190 9.12 13.28 12.13
C ILE A 190 8.68 13.44 13.59
N THR A 191 7.91 12.49 14.13
CA THR A 191 7.51 12.45 15.55
C THR A 191 8.71 12.36 16.47
N LYS A 192 9.69 11.51 16.15
CA LYS A 192 10.93 11.41 16.91
C LYS A 192 11.71 12.72 16.85
N ALA A 193 11.83 13.34 15.68
CA ALA A 193 12.47 14.64 15.53
C ALA A 193 11.78 15.72 16.39
N GLU A 194 10.44 15.76 16.39
CA GLU A 194 9.68 16.72 17.18
C GLU A 194 9.80 16.47 18.70
N GLN A 195 9.83 15.22 19.15
CA GLN A 195 10.09 14.89 20.56
C GLN A 195 11.47 15.38 21.02
N GLU A 196 12.48 15.31 20.15
CA GLU A 196 13.85 15.72 20.46
C GLU A 196 14.04 17.24 20.45
N TRP A 197 13.36 17.95 19.54
CA TRP A 197 13.51 19.40 19.36
C TRP A 197 12.38 20.22 19.98
N GLY A 198 11.34 19.58 20.51
CA GLY A 198 10.11 20.20 21.03
C GLY A 198 9.14 20.63 19.94
N HIS A 199 9.62 21.38 18.93
CA HIS A 199 8.87 21.75 17.73
C HIS A 199 9.78 21.88 16.52
N LEU A 200 9.20 21.81 15.32
CA LEU A 200 9.93 21.90 14.05
C LEU A 200 9.89 23.28 13.39
N ARG A 201 9.03 24.20 13.85
CA ARG A 201 8.67 25.46 13.16
C ARG A 201 9.84 26.42 12.90
N ASP A 202 10.87 26.38 13.72
CA ASP A 202 12.09 27.20 13.59
C ASP A 202 13.30 26.38 13.09
N LYS A 203 13.09 25.09 12.79
CA LYS A 203 14.17 24.18 12.40
C LYS A 203 14.33 24.14 10.89
N SER A 204 15.59 24.04 10.48
CA SER A 204 15.97 23.81 9.11
C SER A 204 16.13 22.30 8.88
N ILE A 205 15.43 21.74 7.90
CA ILE A 205 15.35 20.30 7.67
C ILE A 205 15.82 19.98 6.25
N LEU A 206 16.74 19.04 6.11
CA LEU A 206 17.15 18.44 4.84
C LEU A 206 16.49 17.06 4.67
N VAL A 207 15.88 16.80 3.53
CA VAL A 207 15.47 15.44 3.12
C VAL A 207 16.28 15.01 1.91
N ILE A 208 17.00 13.90 2.06
CA ILE A 208 17.78 13.26 1.01
C ILE A 208 16.99 12.07 0.46
N GLY A 209 16.64 12.15 -0.81
CA GLY A 209 15.80 11.19 -1.51
C GLY A 209 14.45 11.80 -1.91
N ALA A 210 13.88 11.25 -2.98
CA ALA A 210 12.59 11.69 -3.52
C ALA A 210 11.64 10.50 -3.79
N GLY A 211 11.80 9.43 -3.03
CA GLY A 211 10.94 8.24 -3.13
C GLY A 211 9.61 8.44 -2.40
N LYS A 212 8.77 7.39 -2.43
CA LYS A 212 7.46 7.38 -1.76
C LYS A 212 7.56 7.67 -0.26
N MET A 213 8.62 7.18 0.40
CA MET A 213 8.88 7.45 1.82
C MET A 213 9.32 8.90 2.08
N SER A 214 10.12 9.50 1.19
CA SER A 214 10.48 10.92 1.25
C SER A 214 9.26 11.82 1.06
N ASP A 215 8.39 11.50 0.10
CA ASP A 215 7.14 12.26 -0.14
C ASP A 215 6.26 12.30 1.12
N VAL A 216 6.09 11.15 1.78
CA VAL A 216 5.35 11.06 3.06
C VAL A 216 6.05 11.83 4.18
N ALA A 217 7.38 11.72 4.30
CA ALA A 217 8.14 12.46 5.32
C ALA A 217 8.00 13.97 5.15
N VAL A 218 8.15 14.46 3.92
CA VAL A 218 8.00 15.88 3.56
C VAL A 218 6.58 16.37 3.79
N GLY A 219 5.56 15.57 3.45
CA GLY A 219 4.17 15.88 3.76
C GLY A 219 3.93 16.06 5.27
N HIS A 220 4.51 15.20 6.11
CA HIS A 220 4.43 15.34 7.55
C HIS A 220 5.17 16.58 8.08
N ILE A 221 6.35 16.89 7.54
CA ILE A 221 7.08 18.12 7.88
C ILE A 221 6.24 19.36 7.54
N SER A 222 5.72 19.42 6.30
CA SER A 222 4.91 20.54 5.81
C SER A 222 3.66 20.74 6.67
N SER A 223 2.99 19.65 7.07
CA SER A 223 1.80 19.73 7.92
C SER A 223 2.05 20.28 9.35
N ARG A 224 3.25 20.06 9.91
CA ARG A 224 3.65 20.56 11.24
C ARG A 224 4.28 21.96 11.18
N GLY A 225 4.78 22.32 10.00
CA GLY A 225 5.55 23.52 9.74
C GLY A 225 7.03 23.35 10.12
N CYS A 226 7.90 23.88 9.27
CA CYS A 226 9.33 24.02 9.55
C CYS A 226 9.86 25.39 9.10
N GLY A 227 11.03 25.78 9.59
CA GLY A 227 11.66 27.05 9.23
C GLY A 227 12.14 27.05 7.78
N ASN A 228 13.02 26.10 7.45
CA ASN A 228 13.50 25.89 6.08
C ASN A 228 13.43 24.41 5.71
N LEU A 229 12.92 24.10 4.52
CA LEU A 229 12.86 22.75 3.99
C LEU A 229 13.76 22.64 2.75
N TYR A 230 14.81 21.84 2.85
CA TYR A 230 15.73 21.55 1.76
C TYR A 230 15.50 20.13 1.24
N LEU A 231 15.45 19.97 -0.07
CA LEU A 231 15.19 18.70 -0.72
C LEU A 231 16.33 18.37 -1.68
N MET A 232 16.92 17.20 -1.49
CA MET A 232 18.07 16.75 -2.25
C MET A 232 17.78 15.40 -2.88
N ASN A 233 18.10 15.25 -4.16
CA ASN A 233 18.03 13.96 -4.82
C ASN A 233 19.08 13.85 -5.92
N ARG A 234 19.54 12.63 -6.21
CA ARG A 234 20.51 12.38 -7.30
C ARG A 234 20.00 12.89 -8.66
N THR A 235 18.69 12.76 -8.90
CA THR A 235 18.01 13.36 -10.06
C THR A 235 17.36 14.67 -9.62
N PRO A 236 17.86 15.85 -10.06
CA PRO A 236 17.39 17.16 -9.59
C PRO A 236 15.89 17.38 -9.75
N ALA A 237 15.33 16.96 -10.90
CA ALA A 237 13.91 17.09 -11.21
C ALA A 237 12.98 16.49 -10.14
N ASN A 238 13.39 15.41 -9.47
CA ASN A 238 12.54 14.81 -8.43
C ASN A 238 12.54 15.66 -7.14
N ALA A 239 13.66 16.27 -6.79
CA ALA A 239 13.73 17.19 -5.65
C ALA A 239 12.92 18.47 -5.94
N GLU A 240 13.01 18.99 -7.17
CA GLU A 240 12.21 20.14 -7.62
C GLU A 240 10.71 19.86 -7.57
N ASN A 241 10.27 18.66 -7.97
CA ASN A 241 8.87 18.28 -7.91
C ASN A 241 8.34 18.22 -6.47
N LEU A 242 9.11 17.64 -5.53
CA LEU A 242 8.76 17.65 -4.11
C LEU A 242 8.75 19.07 -3.53
N ALA A 243 9.73 19.91 -3.91
CA ALA A 243 9.84 21.29 -3.47
C ALA A 243 8.62 22.11 -3.91
N ARG A 244 8.20 21.95 -5.17
CA ARG A 244 7.01 22.58 -5.72
C ARG A 244 5.73 22.12 -5.01
N LYS A 245 5.65 20.84 -4.67
CA LYS A 245 4.47 20.23 -4.04
C LYS A 245 4.26 20.68 -2.60
N TYR A 246 5.34 20.83 -1.81
CA TYR A 246 5.24 21.03 -0.36
C TYR A 246 5.80 22.36 0.16
N GLY A 247 6.33 23.22 -0.73
CA GLY A 247 6.89 24.52 -0.35
C GLY A 247 8.28 24.41 0.28
N GLY A 248 9.26 23.89 -0.47
CA GLY A 248 10.66 23.79 -0.06
C GLY A 248 11.63 24.28 -1.13
N VAL A 249 12.93 24.09 -0.89
CA VAL A 249 14.02 24.47 -1.79
C VAL A 249 14.74 23.21 -2.26
N ALA A 250 14.72 22.96 -3.58
CA ALA A 250 15.53 21.91 -4.16
C ALA A 250 17.00 22.35 -4.20
N VAL A 251 17.89 21.50 -3.67
CA VAL A 251 19.33 21.76 -3.58
C VAL A 251 20.12 20.70 -4.31
N SER A 252 21.28 21.09 -4.87
CA SER A 252 22.14 20.16 -5.59
C SER A 252 22.74 19.14 -4.64
N PHE A 253 22.92 17.91 -5.12
CA PHE A 253 23.65 16.88 -4.37
C PHE A 253 25.11 17.27 -4.10
N CYS A 254 25.70 18.12 -4.95
CA CYS A 254 27.05 18.65 -4.76
C CYS A 254 27.17 19.56 -3.52
N ASP A 255 26.08 20.21 -3.13
CA ASP A 255 26.05 21.20 -2.05
C ASP A 255 25.77 20.55 -0.68
N MET A 256 25.78 19.22 -0.61
CA MET A 256 25.41 18.46 0.59
C MET A 256 26.13 18.92 1.84
N LYS A 257 27.45 19.17 1.77
CA LYS A 257 28.24 19.61 2.93
C LYS A 257 27.82 21.00 3.42
N GLU A 258 27.54 21.90 2.50
CA GLU A 258 27.11 23.26 2.82
C GLU A 258 25.73 23.23 3.47
N VAL A 259 24.78 22.52 2.89
CA VAL A 259 23.42 22.39 3.45
C VAL A 259 23.46 21.68 4.81
N LEU A 260 24.22 20.59 4.94
CA LEU A 260 24.41 19.89 6.22
C LEU A 260 25.06 20.76 7.31
N SER A 261 25.80 21.80 6.97
CA SER A 261 26.35 22.75 7.95
C SER A 261 25.29 23.72 8.49
N GLN A 262 24.17 23.87 7.80
CA GLN A 262 23.13 24.85 8.12
C GLN A 262 21.90 24.22 8.77
N VAL A 263 21.51 23.01 8.37
CA VAL A 263 20.29 22.34 8.84
C VAL A 263 20.40 21.76 10.25
N ASP A 264 19.29 21.64 10.96
CA ASP A 264 19.22 21.02 12.28
C ASP A 264 18.93 19.51 12.19
N ILE A 265 18.14 19.12 11.19
CA ILE A 265 17.67 17.75 10.99
C ILE A 265 17.96 17.31 9.54
N CYS A 266 18.48 16.10 9.35
CA CYS A 266 18.64 15.47 8.03
C CYS A 266 17.95 14.11 8.02
N ILE A 267 17.03 13.91 7.09
CA ILE A 267 16.30 12.65 6.90
C ILE A 267 16.75 12.01 5.60
N CYS A 268 17.18 10.75 5.64
CA CYS A 268 17.63 10.01 4.46
C CYS A 268 16.68 8.87 4.12
N SER A 269 16.27 8.80 2.84
CA SER A 269 15.45 7.73 2.28
C SER A 269 15.79 7.51 0.81
N VAL A 270 16.87 6.77 0.54
CA VAL A 270 17.35 6.47 -0.81
C VAL A 270 17.51 4.97 -1.00
N GLY A 271 17.12 4.47 -2.17
CA GLY A 271 17.36 3.07 -2.58
C GLY A 271 18.81 2.83 -3.00
N ALA A 272 19.78 3.16 -2.16
CA ALA A 272 21.20 2.97 -2.43
C ALA A 272 21.78 1.78 -1.62
N PRO A 273 22.67 0.96 -2.21
CA PRO A 273 23.30 -0.16 -1.51
C PRO A 273 24.50 0.24 -0.64
N HIS A 274 24.85 1.53 -0.62
CA HIS A 274 25.99 2.10 0.10
C HIS A 274 25.54 3.32 0.91
N TYR A 275 26.37 3.74 1.86
CA TYR A 275 26.13 4.97 2.61
C TYR A 275 26.19 6.18 1.67
N ILE A 276 25.13 6.97 1.70
CA ILE A 276 25.06 8.29 1.08
C ILE A 276 25.73 9.32 1.97
N LEU A 277 25.64 9.14 3.29
CA LEU A 277 26.25 10.01 4.28
C LEU A 277 27.24 9.22 5.14
N GLU A 278 28.51 9.28 4.76
CA GLU A 278 29.62 8.67 5.49
C GLU A 278 30.03 9.52 6.71
N LYS A 279 30.60 8.89 7.75
CA LYS A 279 31.07 9.57 8.97
C LYS A 279 32.02 10.73 8.65
N ASP A 280 32.89 10.54 7.66
CA ASP A 280 33.89 11.50 7.19
C ASP A 280 33.27 12.82 6.75
N VAL A 281 32.12 12.73 6.09
CA VAL A 281 31.37 13.89 5.58
C VAL A 281 30.74 14.62 6.75
N VAL A 282 30.11 13.89 7.68
CA VAL A 282 29.52 14.47 8.90
C VAL A 282 30.60 15.14 9.75
N GLN A 283 31.74 14.49 9.95
CA GLN A 283 32.85 15.03 10.72
C GLN A 283 33.40 16.33 10.13
N LYS A 284 33.43 16.47 8.81
CA LYS A 284 33.89 17.69 8.12
C LYS A 284 32.90 18.86 8.26
N VAL A 285 31.61 18.61 8.46
CA VAL A 285 30.61 19.69 8.61
C VAL A 285 30.49 20.19 10.04
N LEU A 286 30.81 19.37 11.05
CA LEU A 286 30.66 19.73 12.47
C LEU A 286 31.41 21.00 12.90
N PRO A 287 32.67 21.26 12.49
CA PRO A 287 33.37 22.49 12.89
C PRO A 287 32.63 23.77 12.47
N GLY A 288 31.95 23.77 11.32
CA GLY A 288 31.17 24.92 10.84
C GLY A 288 29.85 25.13 11.59
N ARG A 289 29.45 24.20 12.46
CA ARG A 289 28.20 24.25 13.22
C ARG A 289 28.37 24.83 14.62
N GLY A 290 29.59 24.88 15.14
CA GLY A 290 29.84 25.20 16.56
C GLY A 290 29.20 24.15 17.46
N GLU A 291 28.44 24.59 18.45
CA GLU A 291 27.73 23.70 19.40
C GLU A 291 26.34 23.25 18.90
N ARG A 292 25.91 23.66 17.70
CA ARG A 292 24.58 23.32 17.18
C ARG A 292 24.46 21.81 16.88
N PRO A 293 23.57 21.07 17.57
CA PRO A 293 23.45 19.64 17.34
C PRO A 293 22.90 19.34 15.94
N LEU A 294 23.19 18.16 15.43
CA LEU A 294 22.69 17.65 14.15
C LEU A 294 21.95 16.33 14.40
N THR A 295 20.66 16.30 14.07
CA THR A 295 19.85 15.08 14.11
C THR A 295 19.83 14.44 12.73
N LEU A 296 20.28 13.19 12.65
CA LEU A 296 20.26 12.36 11.47
C LEU A 296 19.18 11.28 11.66
N ILE A 297 18.31 11.09 10.67
CA ILE A 297 17.30 10.04 10.69
C ILE A 297 17.38 9.23 9.40
N ASP A 298 17.70 7.94 9.53
CA ASP A 298 17.81 7.02 8.40
C ASP A 298 16.60 6.09 8.37
N ILE A 299 15.74 6.28 7.36
CA ILE A 299 14.56 5.45 7.12
C ILE A 299 14.76 4.51 5.91
N SER A 300 16.02 4.18 5.58
CA SER A 300 16.41 3.43 4.38
C SER A 300 16.78 1.98 4.68
N VAL A 301 16.47 1.09 3.74
CA VAL A 301 16.95 -0.31 3.73
C VAL A 301 17.50 -0.62 2.32
N PRO A 302 18.82 -0.86 2.16
CA PRO A 302 19.90 -0.80 3.15
C PRO A 302 20.13 0.60 3.75
N ARG A 303 20.85 0.67 4.89
CA ARG A 303 21.18 1.92 5.58
C ARG A 303 21.93 2.88 4.64
N ASN A 304 21.55 4.15 4.66
CA ASN A 304 22.17 5.21 3.87
C ASN A 304 23.06 6.13 4.70
N ILE A 305 22.96 6.09 6.02
CA ILE A 305 23.84 6.84 6.91
C ILE A 305 24.77 5.85 7.63
N ASP A 306 26.07 6.15 7.61
CA ASP A 306 27.06 5.38 8.34
C ASP A 306 26.76 5.37 9.86
N PRO A 307 26.50 4.21 10.49
CA PRO A 307 26.19 4.12 11.92
C PRO A 307 27.27 4.71 12.82
N SER A 308 28.53 4.73 12.37
CA SER A 308 29.64 5.27 13.15
C SER A 308 29.60 6.79 13.29
N ALA A 309 28.76 7.50 12.51
CA ALA A 309 28.49 8.92 12.66
C ALA A 309 27.85 9.25 14.02
N ALA A 310 27.14 8.31 14.65
CA ALA A 310 26.57 8.47 15.99
C ALA A 310 27.61 8.71 17.10
N GLN A 311 28.89 8.37 16.84
CA GLN A 311 29.99 8.57 17.78
C GLN A 311 30.52 10.01 17.79
N LEU A 312 30.10 10.83 16.82
CA LEU A 312 30.58 12.19 16.70
C LEU A 312 29.89 13.12 17.72
N PRO A 313 30.63 14.00 18.42
CA PRO A 313 30.04 14.96 19.35
C PRO A 313 29.02 15.86 18.64
N GLY A 314 27.86 16.06 19.29
CA GLY A 314 26.79 16.89 18.74
C GLY A 314 25.95 16.22 17.64
N VAL A 315 26.19 14.94 17.30
CA VAL A 315 25.37 14.19 16.35
C VAL A 315 24.45 13.23 17.08
N ARG A 316 23.16 13.22 16.72
CA ARG A 316 22.20 12.19 17.12
C ARG A 316 21.76 11.45 15.88
N LEU A 317 21.86 10.12 15.87
CA LEU A 317 21.43 9.28 14.75
C LEU A 317 20.30 8.37 15.20
N TYR A 318 19.18 8.41 14.48
CA TYR A 318 18.07 7.47 14.61
C TYR A 318 17.97 6.63 13.34
N GLN A 319 17.83 5.33 13.51
CA GLN A 319 17.65 4.35 12.45
C GLN A 319 16.24 3.75 12.55
N LEU A 320 15.86 2.98 11.54
CA LEU A 320 14.57 2.27 11.48
C LEU A 320 14.17 1.55 12.78
N ASP A 321 15.12 0.90 13.45
CA ASP A 321 14.85 0.17 14.69
C ASP A 321 14.49 1.11 15.86
N ASP A 322 15.11 2.29 15.94
CA ASP A 322 14.81 3.31 16.97
C ASP A 322 13.42 3.93 16.79
N LEU A 323 12.84 3.82 15.59
CA LEU A 323 11.52 4.34 15.26
C LEU A 323 10.39 3.35 15.54
N LYS A 324 10.71 2.07 15.79
CA LYS A 324 9.70 1.03 16.04
C LYS A 324 8.88 1.32 17.29
N GLU A 325 9.51 1.78 18.38
CA GLU A 325 8.81 2.10 19.63
C GLU A 325 7.72 3.18 19.43
N VAL A 326 8.01 4.18 18.59
CA VAL A 326 7.07 5.26 18.26
C VAL A 326 5.90 4.76 17.40
N VAL A 327 6.13 3.74 16.57
CA VAL A 327 5.07 3.07 15.80
C VAL A 327 4.24 2.16 16.72
N ASP A 328 4.89 1.41 17.61
CA ASP A 328 4.27 0.41 18.47
C ASP A 328 3.38 1.04 19.55
N SER A 329 3.77 2.18 20.14
CA SER A 329 2.93 2.88 21.13
C SER A 329 1.58 3.33 20.56
N ASN A 330 1.52 3.62 19.25
CA ASN A 330 0.26 3.97 18.57
C ASN A 330 -0.58 2.74 18.21
N MET A 331 0.01 1.55 18.11
CA MET A 331 -0.70 0.33 17.71
C MET A 331 -1.72 -0.09 18.76
N GLU A 332 -1.45 0.09 20.06
CA GLU A 332 -2.40 -0.25 21.12
C GLU A 332 -3.64 0.65 21.11
N GLU A 333 -3.48 1.95 20.93
CA GLU A 333 -4.61 2.88 20.82
C GLU A 333 -5.44 2.60 19.56
N ARG A 334 -4.79 2.26 18.44
CA ARG A 334 -5.50 1.86 17.22
C ARG A 334 -6.24 0.53 17.36
N ARG A 335 -5.67 -0.44 18.09
CA ARG A 335 -6.36 -1.70 18.39
C ARG A 335 -7.68 -1.45 19.13
N LYS A 336 -7.73 -0.48 20.05
CA LYS A 336 -8.97 -0.06 20.73
C LYS A 336 -10.01 0.53 19.77
N ALA A 337 -9.59 1.05 18.62
CA ALA A 337 -10.47 1.61 17.59
C ALA A 337 -10.96 0.58 16.55
N ILE A 338 -10.46 -0.66 16.56
CA ILE A 338 -10.92 -1.73 15.65
C ILE A 338 -12.44 -1.95 15.71
N PRO A 339 -13.10 -2.03 16.88
CA PRO A 339 -14.55 -2.23 16.94
C PRO A 339 -15.36 -1.13 16.22
N LEU A 340 -14.90 0.12 16.30
CA LEU A 340 -15.53 1.26 15.62
C LEU A 340 -15.38 1.15 14.09
N ALA A 341 -14.19 0.78 13.61
CA ALA A 341 -13.98 0.54 12.18
C ALA A 341 -14.79 -0.66 11.67
N GLU A 342 -14.90 -1.73 12.45
CA GLU A 342 -15.73 -2.88 12.10
C GLU A 342 -17.22 -2.52 12.02
N GLU A 343 -17.71 -1.59 12.84
CA GLU A 343 -19.07 -1.06 12.70
C GLU A 343 -19.26 -0.30 11.38
N ILE A 344 -18.31 0.55 10.99
CA ILE A 344 -18.33 1.23 9.68
C ILE A 344 -18.35 0.20 8.55
N ILE A 345 -17.47 -0.81 8.63
CA ILE A 345 -17.37 -1.89 7.63
C ILE A 345 -18.68 -2.67 7.55
N ARG A 346 -19.29 -3.05 8.69
CA ARG A 346 -20.59 -3.77 8.70
C ARG A 346 -21.69 -2.98 7.99
N ARG A 347 -21.79 -1.66 8.25
CA ARG A 347 -22.78 -0.80 7.56
C ARG A 347 -22.51 -0.74 6.05
N LYS A 348 -21.25 -0.61 5.64
CA LYS A 348 -20.85 -0.54 4.23
C LYS A 348 -21.01 -1.86 3.49
N LEU A 349 -20.80 -2.98 4.19
CA LEU A 349 -21.09 -4.31 3.69
C LEU A 349 -22.59 -4.46 3.37
N SER A 350 -23.47 -4.08 4.29
CA SER A 350 -24.91 -4.07 4.02
C SER A 350 -25.29 -3.15 2.85
N GLU A 351 -24.71 -1.95 2.78
CA GLU A 351 -24.92 -1.02 1.66
C GLU A 351 -24.56 -1.65 0.31
N PHE A 352 -23.46 -2.42 0.24
CA PHE A 352 -23.06 -3.13 -0.98
C PHE A 352 -24.11 -4.14 -1.41
N PHE A 353 -24.52 -5.04 -0.51
CA PHE A 353 -25.51 -6.07 -0.84
C PHE A 353 -26.85 -5.46 -1.23
N GLU A 354 -27.32 -4.41 -0.54
CA GLU A 354 -28.55 -3.71 -0.93
C GLU A 354 -28.47 -3.11 -2.34
N LYS A 355 -27.34 -2.47 -2.70
CA LYS A 355 -27.15 -1.87 -4.02
C LYS A 355 -27.11 -2.91 -5.12
N VAL A 356 -26.47 -4.05 -4.90
CA VAL A 356 -26.46 -5.13 -5.88
C VAL A 356 -27.87 -5.74 -6.05
N HIS A 357 -28.63 -5.94 -4.96
CA HIS A 357 -29.97 -6.53 -4.98
C HIS A 357 -31.06 -5.61 -5.56
N LYS A 358 -31.01 -4.29 -5.30
CA LYS A 358 -32.01 -3.33 -5.81
C LYS A 358 -31.96 -3.12 -7.31
N ASP A 359 -30.90 -3.60 -7.94
CA ASP A 359 -30.51 -3.21 -9.28
C ASP A 359 -30.46 -4.48 -10.17
N THR A 360 -30.70 -5.68 -9.60
CA THR A 360 -31.14 -6.89 -10.34
C THR A 360 -32.61 -6.82 -10.80
N SER A 361 -33.38 -5.82 -10.38
CA SER A 361 -34.74 -5.52 -10.87
C SER A 361 -34.76 -4.52 -12.04
N ARG A 362 -33.59 -4.07 -12.51
CA ARG A 362 -33.42 -3.24 -13.72
C ARG A 362 -32.84 -4.06 -14.87
N ASN A 363 -33.24 -3.73 -16.10
CA ASN A 363 -32.91 -4.47 -17.32
C ASN A 363 -31.37 -4.46 -17.55
N PRO A 364 -30.70 -5.60 -17.83
CA PRO A 364 -29.25 -5.62 -18.09
C PRO A 364 -28.77 -4.72 -19.24
N ASP A 365 -29.66 -4.38 -20.19
CA ASP A 365 -29.38 -3.46 -21.30
C ASP A 365 -29.47 -1.97 -20.91
N ASP A 366 -29.94 -1.66 -19.70
CA ASP A 366 -29.97 -0.28 -19.16
C ASP A 366 -28.62 0.13 -18.53
N CYS A 367 -27.55 -0.65 -18.70
CA CYS A 367 -26.20 -0.19 -18.41
C CYS A 367 -25.82 0.89 -19.42
N PRO A 368 -25.70 2.17 -19.04
CA PRO A 368 -25.31 3.21 -19.98
C PRO A 368 -23.94 2.89 -20.59
N ASN A 369 -23.92 2.75 -21.91
CA ASN A 369 -22.74 2.60 -22.76
C ASN A 369 -21.79 3.81 -22.70
N ASP A 370 -22.04 4.76 -21.80
CA ASP A 370 -21.29 5.99 -21.58
C ASP A 370 -20.91 6.18 -20.10
N PHE A 371 -20.85 5.08 -19.31
CA PHE A 371 -20.20 5.11 -18.00
C PHE A 371 -18.68 5.14 -18.19
N ARG A 372 -18.18 6.32 -18.56
CA ARG A 372 -16.87 6.75 -18.09
C ARG A 372 -16.86 6.42 -16.59
N LEU A 373 -15.87 5.65 -16.12
CA LEU A 373 -15.33 5.94 -14.79
C LEU A 373 -15.21 7.46 -14.81
N THR A 374 -16.06 8.16 -14.06
CA THR A 374 -16.05 9.61 -14.09
C THR A 374 -14.60 9.97 -13.86
N THR A 375 -13.96 10.51 -14.90
CA THR A 375 -12.71 11.25 -14.75
C THR A 375 -12.92 12.38 -13.74
N ASP A 376 -14.19 12.69 -13.45
CA ASP A 376 -14.74 13.52 -12.38
C ASP A 376 -14.99 12.80 -11.04
N VAL A 377 -14.31 11.68 -10.74
CA VAL A 377 -13.92 11.47 -9.33
C VAL A 377 -12.76 12.43 -9.13
N SER A 378 -13.05 13.67 -8.73
CA SER A 378 -12.01 14.59 -8.27
C SER A 378 -11.21 13.87 -7.19
N TRP A 379 -10.01 13.44 -7.55
CA TRP A 379 -9.07 12.74 -6.67
C TRP A 379 -8.34 13.72 -5.74
N GLU A 380 -9.03 14.77 -5.30
CA GLU A 380 -8.63 15.61 -4.16
C GLU A 380 -8.98 14.93 -2.82
#